data_AF-A0A961PC52-F1
#
_entry.id   AF-A0A961PC52-F1
#
_cell.length_a   1.000
_cell.length_b   1.000
_cell.length_c   1.000
_cell.angle_alpha   90.00
_cell.angle_beta   90.00
_cell.angle_gamma   90.00
#
_symmetry.space_group_name_H-M   'P 1'
#
loop_
_entity.id
_entity.type
_entity.pdbx_description
1 polymer ?
#
loop_
_entity_poly.entity_id
_entity_poly.type
_entity_poly.pdbx_seq_one_letter_code
_entity_poly.pdbx_strand_id
1 'polypeptide(L)'
;MGFPGTWMTESESVVYRVVPKCACSSIGQIMYYSDHGRFYDGDVHDAMDGLHKWAMEDSQPLIEANVKAHKSYAFTAVRNPYGRILSSFFDKICGIQRNG
;
A
#
# COMPACT_ATOMS: atom_id res chain seq x y z
N MET A 1 -18.50 -4.41 5.08
CA MET A 1 -17.56 -3.27 4.99
C MET A 1 -16.23 -3.84 4.52
N GLY A 2 -15.67 -3.36 3.41
CA GLY A 2 -14.39 -3.84 2.89
C GLY A 2 -13.18 -3.20 3.58
N PHE A 3 -11.97 -3.53 3.11
CA PHE A 3 -10.71 -2.98 3.62
C PHE A 3 -9.98 -2.10 2.57
N PRO A 4 -10.61 -1.04 2.02
CA PRO A 4 -10.01 -0.23 0.95
C PRO A 4 -8.71 0.44 1.39
N GLY A 5 -7.67 0.38 0.56
CA GLY A 5 -6.35 0.91 0.91
C GLY A 5 -5.56 0.02 1.87
N THR A 6 -5.88 -1.27 1.97
CA THR A 6 -5.06 -2.25 2.69
C THR A 6 -4.18 -3.01 1.71
N TRP A 7 -2.88 -3.06 2.01
CA TRP A 7 -1.89 -3.90 1.33
C TRP A 7 -1.40 -4.97 2.30
N MET A 8 -1.01 -6.12 1.78
CA MET A 8 -0.49 -7.25 2.55
C MET A 8 0.59 -7.95 1.72
N THR A 9 1.62 -8.46 2.40
CA THR A 9 2.64 -9.32 1.77
C THR A 9 2.00 -10.61 1.25
N GLU A 10 2.55 -11.23 0.21
CA GLU A 10 2.06 -12.53 -0.31
C GLU A 10 2.30 -13.66 0.69
N SER A 11 3.34 -13.53 1.52
CA SER A 11 3.55 -14.38 2.69
C SER A 11 2.48 -14.21 3.78
N GLU A 12 1.54 -13.27 3.58
CA GLU A 12 0.53 -12.82 4.54
C GLU A 12 1.12 -12.39 5.89
N SER A 13 2.42 -12.10 5.99
CA SER A 13 3.11 -11.86 7.26
C SER A 13 2.89 -10.46 7.84
N VAL A 14 2.54 -9.48 7.00
CA VAL A 14 2.41 -8.07 7.37
C VAL A 14 1.27 -7.41 6.61
N VAL A 15 0.45 -6.62 7.31
CA VAL A 15 -0.64 -5.81 6.75
C VAL A 15 -0.32 -4.33 6.92
N TYR A 16 -0.35 -3.58 5.82
CA TYR A 16 -0.18 -2.12 5.82
C TYR A 16 -1.48 -1.43 5.43
N ARG A 17 -1.98 -0.57 6.32
CA ARG A 17 -3.06 0.36 5.99
C ARG A 17 -2.48 1.62 5.36
N VAL A 18 -2.66 1.76 4.05
CA VAL A 18 -2.14 2.85 3.25
C VAL A 18 -2.81 4.18 3.62
N VAL A 19 -2.00 5.19 3.91
CA VAL A 19 -2.42 6.59 3.97
C VAL A 19 -1.66 7.36 2.89
N PRO A 20 -2.36 7.99 1.93
CA PRO A 20 -1.70 8.75 0.88
C PRO A 20 -0.75 9.81 1.44
N LYS A 21 0.42 9.90 0.79
CA LYS A 21 1.49 10.86 1.10
C LYS A 21 2.12 10.70 2.50
N CYS A 22 1.95 9.54 3.12
CA CYS A 22 2.63 9.11 4.34
C CYS A 22 3.66 7.99 4.05
N ALA A 23 4.52 8.19 3.05
CA ALA A 23 5.56 7.25 2.61
C ALA A 23 5.07 5.90 2.06
N CYS A 24 3.85 5.87 1.49
CA CYS A 24 3.24 4.64 0.96
C CYS A 24 4.06 3.95 -0.14
N SER A 25 4.72 4.68 -1.06
CA SER A 25 5.60 4.07 -2.07
C SER A 25 6.78 3.32 -1.43
N SER A 26 7.44 3.96 -0.47
CA SER A 26 8.63 3.40 0.18
C SER A 26 8.27 2.19 1.04
N ILE A 27 7.17 2.27 1.80
CA ILE A 27 6.66 1.13 2.59
C ILE A 27 6.26 -0.02 1.67
N GLY A 28 5.55 0.27 0.57
CA GLY A 28 5.20 -0.72 -0.44
C GLY A 28 6.42 -1.43 -1.02
N GLN A 29 7.45 -0.68 -1.39
CA GLN A 29 8.72 -1.23 -1.89
C GLN A 29 9.42 -2.12 -0.86
N ILE A 30 9.41 -1.74 0.42
CA ILE A 30 9.95 -2.57 1.51
C ILE A 30 9.15 -3.87 1.68
N MET A 31 7.81 -3.79 1.63
CA MET A 31 6.94 -4.98 1.69
C MET A 31 7.18 -5.92 0.51
N TYR A 32 7.31 -5.38 -0.71
CA TYR A 32 7.65 -6.21 -1.88
C TYR A 32 9.02 -6.87 -1.68
N TYR A 33 10.04 -6.08 -1.28
CA TYR A 33 11.37 -6.60 -1.02
C TYR A 33 11.40 -7.70 0.04
N SER A 34 10.59 -7.61 1.10
CA SER A 34 10.62 -8.62 2.18
C SER A 34 10.26 -10.02 1.69
N ASP A 35 9.35 -10.14 0.72
CA ASP A 35 8.95 -11.44 0.15
C ASP A 35 9.82 -11.85 -1.04
N HIS A 36 10.40 -10.88 -1.77
CA HIS A 36 11.01 -11.14 -3.09
C HIS A 36 12.54 -10.98 -3.12
N GLY A 37 13.16 -10.40 -2.09
CA GLY A 37 14.60 -10.12 -2.03
C GLY A 37 15.09 -9.06 -3.03
N ARG A 38 14.17 -8.33 -3.68
CA ARG A 38 14.45 -7.27 -4.65
C ARG A 38 13.36 -6.21 -4.58
N PHE A 39 13.66 -4.99 -5.01
CA PHE A 39 12.63 -3.96 -5.17
C PHE A 39 11.80 -4.20 -6.43
N TYR A 40 10.53 -3.76 -6.40
CA TYR A 40 9.68 -3.79 -7.57
C TYR A 40 10.20 -2.82 -8.64
N ASP A 41 10.30 -3.28 -9.88
CA ASP A 41 10.79 -2.49 -11.00
C ASP A 41 9.67 -1.59 -11.55
N GLY A 42 9.53 -0.41 -10.94
CA GLY A 42 8.52 0.59 -11.31
C GLY A 42 7.83 1.24 -10.11
N ASP A 43 6.65 1.82 -10.35
CA ASP A 43 5.80 2.31 -9.27
C ASP A 43 5.06 1.14 -8.62
N VAL A 44 5.38 0.87 -7.35
CA VAL A 44 4.75 -0.20 -6.58
C VAL A 44 3.23 -0.02 -6.44
N HIS A 45 2.69 1.18 -6.63
CA HIS A 45 1.24 1.39 -6.67
C HIS A 45 0.58 0.64 -7.84
N ASP A 46 1.29 0.52 -8.96
CA ASP A 46 0.83 -0.13 -10.20
C ASP A 46 1.13 -1.64 -10.22
N ALA A 47 1.85 -2.16 -9.22
CA ALA A 47 2.16 -3.59 -9.14
C ALA A 47 0.86 -4.43 -9.17
N MET A 48 0.77 -5.34 -10.15
CA MET A 48 -0.37 -6.24 -10.32
C MET A 48 -0.12 -7.62 -9.67
N ASP A 49 1.10 -7.87 -9.24
CA ASP A 49 1.59 -9.09 -8.57
C ASP A 49 2.59 -8.73 -7.46
N GLY A 50 2.98 -9.73 -6.66
CA GLY A 50 3.99 -9.61 -5.62
C GLY A 50 3.56 -8.82 -4.38
N LEU A 51 2.30 -8.38 -4.33
CA LEU A 51 1.64 -7.80 -3.16
C LEU A 51 0.14 -8.06 -3.25
N HIS A 52 -0.48 -8.49 -2.16
CA HIS A 52 -1.93 -8.44 -2.04
C HIS A 52 -2.38 -7.00 -1.81
N LYS A 53 -3.25 -6.49 -2.69
CA LYS A 53 -3.89 -5.17 -2.51
C LYS A 53 -5.39 -5.33 -2.52
N TRP A 54 -6.10 -4.63 -1.63
CA TRP A 54 -7.57 -4.69 -1.59
C TRP A 54 -8.24 -4.33 -2.93
N ALA A 55 -7.59 -3.50 -3.75
CA ALA A 55 -8.09 -3.15 -5.08
C ALA A 55 -8.10 -4.32 -6.08
N MET A 56 -7.41 -5.42 -5.78
CA MET A 56 -7.39 -6.65 -6.57
C MET A 56 -8.45 -7.61 -6.02
N GLU A 57 -9.37 -8.06 -6.86
CA GLU A 57 -10.50 -8.90 -6.45
C GLU A 57 -10.03 -10.21 -5.79
N ASP A 58 -9.05 -10.89 -6.39
CA ASP A 58 -8.49 -12.14 -5.87
C ASP A 58 -7.78 -11.99 -4.51
N SER A 59 -7.34 -10.77 -4.17
CA SER A 59 -6.69 -10.49 -2.88
C SER A 59 -7.69 -10.20 -1.75
N GLN A 60 -8.93 -9.81 -2.06
CA GLN A 60 -9.94 -9.49 -1.04
C GLN A 60 -10.21 -10.64 -0.06
N PRO A 61 -10.46 -11.89 -0.48
CA PRO A 61 -10.72 -12.99 0.46
C PRO A 61 -9.51 -13.28 1.37
N LEU A 62 -8.28 -13.17 0.85
CA LEU A 62 -7.05 -13.39 1.62
C LEU A 62 -6.85 -12.31 2.68
N ILE A 63 -6.97 -11.03 2.28
CA ILE A 63 -6.88 -9.90 3.21
C ILE A 63 -7.99 -9.96 4.26
N GLU A 64 -9.23 -10.25 3.86
CA GLU A 64 -10.36 -10.33 4.78
C GLU A 64 -10.17 -11.45 5.81
N ALA A 65 -9.75 -12.64 5.38
CA ALA A 65 -9.46 -13.76 6.26
C ALA A 65 -8.32 -13.43 7.25
N ASN A 66 -7.24 -12.81 6.77
CA ASN A 66 -6.10 -12.45 7.59
C ASN A 66 -6.44 -11.37 8.63
N VAL A 67 -7.04 -10.26 8.18
CA VAL A 67 -7.38 -9.11 9.03
C VAL A 67 -8.42 -9.48 10.09
N LYS A 68 -9.49 -10.20 9.73
CA LYS A 68 -10.53 -10.62 10.70
C LYS A 68 -10.01 -11.62 11.72
N ALA A 69 -9.08 -12.48 11.32
CA ALA A 69 -8.45 -13.44 12.22
C ALA A 69 -7.27 -12.85 13.01
N HIS A 70 -6.92 -11.57 12.78
CA HIS A 70 -5.77 -10.91 13.42
C HIS A 70 -4.46 -11.72 13.31
N LYS A 71 -4.23 -12.37 12.16
CA LYS A 71 -3.10 -13.30 11.98
C LYS A 71 -1.75 -12.60 11.92
N SER A 72 -1.74 -11.35 11.47
CA SER A 72 -0.51 -10.66 11.06
C SER A 72 -0.40 -9.27 11.65
N TYR A 73 0.83 -8.79 11.75
CA TYR A 73 1.09 -7.44 12.25
C TYR A 73 0.50 -6.41 11.30
N ALA A 74 -0.47 -5.66 11.80
CA ALA A 74 -1.09 -4.56 11.08
C ALA A 74 -0.51 -3.23 11.52
N PHE A 75 -0.08 -2.40 10.58
CA PHE A 75 0.46 -1.07 10.88
C PHE A 75 0.03 -0.03 9.85
N THR A 76 0.28 1.24 10.20
CA THR A 76 0.15 2.36 9.29
C THR A 76 1.24 3.37 9.57
N ALA A 77 1.45 4.30 8.65
CA ALA A 77 2.33 5.44 8.83
C ALA A 77 1.52 6.72 8.68
N VAL A 78 1.82 7.68 9.54
CA VAL A 78 1.21 9.02 9.49
C VAL A 78 2.29 10.07 9.24
N ARG A 79 1.85 11.24 8.77
CA ARG A 79 2.72 12.38 8.49
C ARG A 79 2.09 13.63 9.10
N ASN A 80 2.93 14.59 9.49
CA ASN A 80 2.48 15.93 9.87
C ASN A 80 1.44 16.45 8.86
N PRO A 81 0.27 16.93 9.32
CA PRO A 81 -0.86 17.21 8.44
C PRO A 81 -0.57 18.28 7.38
N TYR A 82 0.17 19.34 7.73
CA TYR A 82 0.57 20.38 6.78
C TYR A 82 1.49 19.82 5.70
N GLY A 83 2.52 19.06 6.10
CA GLY A 83 3.41 18.40 5.15
C GLY A 83 2.68 17.40 4.24
N ARG A 84 1.69 16.69 4.79
CA ARG A 84 0.85 15.75 4.02
C ARG A 84 0.00 16.49 2.97
N ILE A 85 -0.70 17.55 3.36
CA ILE A 85 -1.55 18.32 2.45
C ILE A 85 -0.72 18.96 1.34
N LEU A 86 0.41 19.58 1.68
CA LEU A 86 1.30 20.17 0.68
C LEU A 86 1.83 19.11 -0.29
N SER A 87 2.21 17.94 0.22
CA SER A 87 2.64 16.82 -0.62
C SER A 87 1.52 16.33 -1.53
N SER A 88 0.26 16.28 -1.07
CA SER A 88 -0.90 15.93 -1.90
C SER A 88 -1.18 17.00 -2.96
N PHE A 89 -1.07 18.28 -2.62
CA PHE A 89 -1.29 19.40 -3.54
C PHE A 89 -0.29 19.36 -4.70
N PHE A 90 1.00 19.23 -4.41
CA PHE A 90 2.00 19.10 -5.47
C PHE A 90 1.83 17.83 -6.31
N ASP A 91 1.39 16.73 -5.70
CA ASP A 91 1.15 15.45 -6.40
C ASP A 91 -0.04 15.50 -7.36
N LYS A 92 -1.15 16.12 -6.95
CA LYS A 92 -2.43 16.05 -7.68
C LYS A 92 -2.78 17.31 -8.46
N ILE A 93 -2.21 18.46 -8.11
CA ILE A 93 -2.59 19.75 -8.71
C ILE A 93 -1.43 20.34 -9.52
N CYS A 94 -0.22 20.40 -8.94
CA CYS A 94 0.91 21.02 -9.63
C CYS A 94 1.71 20.07 -10.52
N GLY A 95 1.69 18.77 -10.22
CA GLY A 95 2.39 17.76 -11.00
C GLY A 95 1.70 17.50 -12.34
N ILE A 96 2.50 17.14 -13.36
CA ILE A 96 1.96 16.52 -14.57
C ILE A 96 1.50 15.12 -14.16
N GLN A 97 0.21 14.97 -13.86
CA GLN A 97 -0.36 13.65 -13.62
C GLN A 97 -0.25 12.88 -14.94
N ARG A 98 0.28 11.64 -14.92
CA ARG A 98 -0.06 10.69 -15.98
C ARG A 98 -1.58 10.56 -15.90
N ASN A 99 -2.28 11.18 -16.85
CA ASN A 99 -3.73 11.21 -16.88
C ASN A 99 -4.28 9.82 -16.54
N GLY A 100 -5.29 9.78 -15.66
CA GLY A 100 -6.17 8.63 -15.59
C GLY A 100 -6.85 8.41 -16.94
#